data_AF-A0A536Z9X7-F1
#
_entry.id   AF-A0A536Z9X7-F1
#
_cell.length_a   1.000
_cell.length_b   1.000
_cell.length_c   1.000
_cell.angle_alpha   90.00
_cell.angle_beta   90.00
_cell.angle_gamma   90.00
#
_symmetry.space_group_name_H-M   'P 1'
#
loop_
_entity.id
_entity.type
_entity.pdbx_description
1 polymer ?
#
loop_
_entity_poly.entity_id
_entity_poly.type
_entity_poly.pdbx_seq_one_letter_code
_entity_poly.pdbx_strand_id
1 'polypeptide(L)'
;ASPSSVPADGSSTTTITVTLQDAKGNPTPGKLVTISQGSGHSIITAPTPAITDANGQIAFTATDNVGETVIYTAVDVTDGNLPVPGSAPVTYTGAGSSCVTSPPTAAAGFALTPFANGFAAQN
;
A
#
# COMPACT_ATOMS: atom_id res chain seq x y z
N ALA A 1 -6.31 7.72 4.38
CA ALA A 1 -5.57 7.33 3.16
C ALA A 1 -6.07 8.17 2.01
N SER A 2 -5.17 8.65 1.15
CA SER A 2 -5.51 9.43 -0.03
C SER A 2 -4.66 8.97 -1.22
N PRO A 3 -5.29 8.53 -2.32
CA PRO A 3 -6.73 8.29 -2.48
C PRO A 3 -7.22 7.05 -1.70
N SER A 4 -8.50 7.03 -1.30
CA SER A 4 -9.13 5.87 -0.62
C SER A 4 -9.58 4.75 -1.57
N SER A 5 -9.45 4.97 -2.88
CA SER A 5 -9.59 3.92 -3.89
C SER A 5 -8.51 4.06 -4.94
N VAL A 6 -7.89 2.94 -5.27
CA VAL A 6 -6.82 2.82 -6.27
C VAL A 6 -7.01 1.54 -7.08
N PRO A 7 -6.53 1.47 -8.32
CA PRO A 7 -6.45 0.20 -9.04
C PRO A 7 -5.55 -0.81 -8.31
N ALA A 8 -5.88 -2.11 -8.32
CA ALA A 8 -5.00 -3.16 -7.79
C ALA A 8 -4.02 -3.69 -8.87
N ASP A 9 -3.27 -2.79 -9.51
CA ASP A 9 -2.33 -3.11 -10.60
C ASP A 9 -0.88 -3.33 -10.12
N GLY A 10 -0.64 -3.34 -8.80
CA GLY A 10 0.68 -3.43 -8.18
C GLY A 10 1.55 -2.17 -8.30
N SER A 11 1.11 -1.14 -9.01
CA SER A 11 1.86 0.09 -9.27
C SER A 11 1.17 1.35 -8.74
N SER A 12 -0.15 1.35 -8.71
CA SER A 12 -0.99 2.41 -8.18
C SER A 12 -0.83 2.45 -6.66
N THR A 13 -0.40 3.60 -6.16
CA THR A 13 -0.08 3.81 -4.75
C THR A 13 -1.17 4.63 -4.07
N THR A 14 -1.47 4.28 -2.82
CA THR A 14 -2.19 5.15 -1.88
C THR A 14 -1.26 5.62 -0.79
N THR A 15 -1.47 6.84 -0.29
CA THR A 15 -0.72 7.38 0.84
C THR A 15 -1.59 7.33 2.10
N ILE A 16 -1.14 6.57 3.10
CA ILE A 16 -1.74 6.51 4.43
C ILE A 16 -0.95 7.43 5.36
N THR A 17 -1.51 8.60 5.65
CA THR A 17 -0.98 9.50 6.68
C THR A 17 -1.53 9.09 8.05
N VAL A 18 -0.64 8.83 9.00
CA VAL A 18 -0.95 8.63 10.41
C VAL A 18 -0.52 9.88 11.18
N THR A 19 -1.39 10.38 12.03
CA THR A 19 -1.13 11.55 12.89
C THR A 19 -1.27 11.12 14.35
N LEU A 20 -0.17 11.20 15.10
CA LEU A 20 -0.12 10.97 16.53
C LEU A 20 -0.26 12.28 17.30
N GLN A 21 -1.25 12.32 18.19
CA GLN A 21 -1.48 13.43 19.11
C GLN A 21 -1.62 12.89 20.53
N ASP A 22 -1.15 13.66 21.52
CA ASP A 22 -1.34 13.35 22.93
C ASP A 22 -2.81 13.60 23.38
N ALA A 23 -3.12 13.26 24.62
CA ALA A 23 -4.46 13.48 25.19
C ALA A 23 -4.88 14.97 25.27
N LYS A 24 -3.95 15.90 25.09
CA LYS A 24 -4.18 17.36 25.06
C LYS A 24 -4.24 17.91 23.63
N GLY A 25 -4.13 17.06 22.60
CA GLY A 25 -4.12 17.46 21.19
C GLY A 25 -2.77 17.96 20.67
N ASN A 26 -1.68 17.77 21.42
CA ASN A 26 -0.35 18.18 20.95
C ASN A 26 0.23 17.11 20.02
N PRO A 27 0.90 17.50 18.92
CA PRO A 27 1.59 16.55 18.06
C PRO A 27 2.71 15.83 18.81
N THR A 28 2.87 14.54 18.55
CA THR A 28 3.89 13.72 19.23
C THR A 28 4.99 13.28 18.23
N PRO A 29 6.07 14.06 18.09
CA PRO A 29 7.17 13.74 17.19
C PRO A 29 8.08 12.64 17.73
N GLY A 30 8.79 11.94 16.83
CA GLY A 30 9.81 10.95 17.18
C GLY A 30 9.28 9.61 17.69
N LYS A 31 8.00 9.31 17.45
CA LYS A 31 7.36 8.05 17.83
C LYS A 31 7.47 7.03 16.71
N LEU A 32 7.81 5.78 17.06
CA LEU A 32 7.91 4.69 16.10
C LEU A 32 6.51 4.12 15.85
N VAL A 33 6.03 4.24 14.61
CA VAL A 33 4.70 3.78 14.20
C VAL A 33 4.83 2.57 13.31
N THR A 34 4.05 1.55 13.62
CA THR A 34 3.84 0.38 12.77
C THR A 34 2.42 0.39 12.25
N ILE A 35 2.24 -0.02 11.00
CA ILE A 35 0.94 -0.09 10.34
C ILE A 35 0.59 -1.56 10.10
N SER A 36 -0.67 -1.92 10.32
CA SER A 36 -1.22 -3.24 10.08
C SER A 36 -2.34 -3.15 9.06
N GLN A 37 -2.38 -4.12 8.16
CA GLN A 37 -3.41 -4.26 7.13
C GLN A 37 -4.45 -5.35 7.46
N GLY A 38 -4.39 -5.91 8.68
CA GLY A 38 -5.27 -7.00 9.09
C GLY A 38 -5.14 -8.21 8.16
N SER A 39 -6.23 -8.56 7.48
CA SER A 39 -6.30 -9.66 6.51
C SER A 39 -5.99 -9.26 5.07
N GLY A 40 -5.58 -8.01 4.82
CA GLY A 40 -5.20 -7.53 3.48
C GLY A 40 -3.86 -8.08 3.00
N HIS A 41 -3.71 -8.16 1.69
CA HIS A 41 -2.56 -8.67 0.95
C HIS A 41 -1.72 -7.54 0.34
N SER A 42 -2.02 -6.29 0.67
CA SER A 42 -1.30 -5.13 0.18
C SER A 42 0.18 -5.14 0.58
N ILE A 43 0.98 -4.41 -0.19
CA ILE A 43 2.40 -4.19 0.07
C ILE A 43 2.54 -2.78 0.62
N ILE A 44 2.96 -2.66 1.88
CA ILE A 44 3.15 -1.37 2.54
C ILE A 44 4.63 -1.01 2.57
N THR A 45 4.94 0.19 2.11
CA THR A 45 6.26 0.80 2.20
C THR A 45 6.24 1.93 3.23
N ALA A 46 7.17 1.85 4.18
CA ALA A 46 7.34 2.84 5.24
C ALA A 46 8.71 3.52 5.13
N PRO A 47 8.85 4.78 5.59
CA PRO A 47 10.17 5.36 5.80
C PRO A 47 10.94 4.54 6.85
N THR A 48 12.26 4.42 6.68
CA THR A 48 13.15 3.73 7.62
C THR A 48 14.09 4.73 8.27
N PRO A 49 13.96 5.01 9.58
CA PRO A 49 13.00 4.45 10.53
C PRO A 49 11.59 5.06 10.38
N ALA A 50 10.55 4.30 10.77
CA ALA A 50 9.15 4.71 10.68
C ALA A 50 8.75 5.65 11.84
N ILE A 51 9.39 6.81 11.90
CA ILE A 51 9.21 7.80 12.97
C ILE A 51 8.31 8.97 12.55
N THR A 52 7.51 9.48 13.48
CA THR A 52 6.72 10.69 13.26
C THR A 52 7.58 11.95 13.19
N ASP A 53 7.19 12.87 12.31
CA ASP A 53 7.79 14.19 12.12
C ASP A 53 7.45 15.18 13.25
N ALA A 54 7.94 16.42 13.16
CA ALA A 54 7.69 17.50 14.13
C ALA A 54 6.19 17.80 14.37
N ASN A 55 5.32 17.43 13.43
CA ASN A 55 3.88 17.58 13.52
C ASN A 55 3.18 16.31 14.00
N GLY A 56 3.93 15.31 14.48
CA GLY A 56 3.40 14.02 14.89
C GLY A 56 2.88 13.18 13.71
N GLN A 57 3.30 13.48 12.48
CA GLN A 57 2.80 12.82 11.28
C GLN A 57 3.81 11.86 10.68
N ILE A 58 3.31 10.78 10.09
CA ILE A 58 4.09 9.84 9.28
C ILE A 58 3.24 9.38 8.11
N ALA A 59 3.85 9.29 6.93
CA ALA A 59 3.20 8.81 5.72
C ALA A 59 3.73 7.42 5.34
N PHE A 60 2.80 6.50 5.11
CA PHE A 60 3.04 5.18 4.55
C PHE A 60 2.49 5.16 3.13
N THR A 61 3.13 4.42 2.23
CA THR A 61 2.58 4.15 0.90
C THR A 61 2.17 2.69 0.83
N ALA A 62 1.05 2.39 0.17
CA ALA A 62 0.63 1.01 -0.04
C ALA A 62 0.20 0.78 -1.50
N THR A 63 0.55 -0.39 -2.03
CA THR A 63 0.10 -0.90 -3.32
C THR A 63 -0.54 -2.26 -3.14
N ASP A 64 -1.38 -2.67 -4.09
CA ASP A 64 -1.95 -4.02 -4.08
C ASP A 64 -2.05 -4.54 -5.52
N ASN A 65 -1.99 -5.86 -5.66
CA ASN A 65 -2.23 -6.57 -6.91
C ASN A 65 -3.54 -7.38 -6.88
N VAL A 66 -4.22 -7.42 -5.73
CA VAL A 66 -5.49 -8.10 -5.52
C VAL A 66 -6.56 -7.03 -5.27
N GLY A 67 -7.66 -7.13 -6.01
CA GLY A 67 -8.80 -6.24 -5.83
C GLY A 67 -9.53 -6.58 -4.54
N GLU A 68 -9.27 -5.83 -3.47
CA GLU A 68 -9.89 -6.03 -2.16
C GLU A 68 -10.02 -4.73 -1.37
N THR A 69 -10.75 -4.78 -0.25
CA THR A 69 -10.81 -3.64 0.68
C THR A 69 -9.95 -3.94 1.89
N VAL A 70 -8.92 -3.12 2.09
CA VAL A 70 -7.96 -3.25 3.18
C VAL A 70 -8.20 -2.15 4.20
N ILE A 71 -8.24 -2.53 5.47
CA ILE A 71 -8.45 -1.62 6.59
C ILE A 71 -7.12 -1.47 7.31
N TYR A 72 -6.48 -0.31 7.15
CA TYR A 72 -5.22 -0.01 7.79
C TYR A 72 -5.42 0.52 9.21
N THR A 73 -4.71 -0.06 10.18
CA THR A 73 -4.62 0.41 11.56
C THR A 73 -3.17 0.72 11.90
N ALA A 74 -2.93 1.60 12.87
CA ALA A 74 -1.59 1.97 13.29
C ALA A 74 -1.37 1.66 14.78
N VAL A 75 -0.13 1.36 15.15
CA VAL A 75 0.30 1.06 16.51
C VAL A 75 1.59 1.83 16.81
N ASP A 76 1.58 2.59 17.90
CA ASP A 76 2.76 3.25 18.46
C ASP A 76 3.57 2.25 19.28
N VAL A 77 4.74 1.85 18.76
CA VAL A 77 5.63 0.88 19.41
C VAL A 77 6.40 1.51 20.56
N THR A 78 6.68 2.81 20.49
CA THR A 78 7.40 3.55 21.52
C THR A 78 6.58 3.79 22.79
N ASP A 79 5.26 3.68 22.71
CA ASP A 79 4.33 3.80 23.85
C ASP A 79 3.74 2.45 24.28
N GLY A 80 4.55 1.39 24.24
CA GLY A 80 4.13 0.06 24.69
C GLY A 80 3.13 -0.62 23.77
N ASN A 81 3.27 -0.43 22.46
CA ASN A 81 2.35 -0.96 21.44
C ASN A 81 0.91 -0.41 21.58
N LEU A 82 0.79 0.88 21.88
CA LEU A 82 -0.49 1.57 21.99
C LEU A 82 -1.19 1.62 20.61
N PRO A 83 -2.39 1.04 20.44
CA PRO A 83 -3.15 1.17 19.21
C PRO A 83 -3.58 2.62 18.99
N VAL A 84 -3.31 3.14 17.80
CA VAL A 84 -3.72 4.48 17.40
C VAL A 84 -5.22 4.44 17.07
N PRO A 85 -6.06 5.28 17.72
CA PRO A 85 -7.48 5.32 17.43
C PRO A 85 -7.70 5.85 16.01
N GLY A 86 -8.32 5.02 15.17
CA GLY A 86 -8.60 5.34 13.78
C GLY A 86 -8.25 4.19 12.85
N SER A 87 -8.89 4.19 11.69
CA SER A 87 -8.59 3.23 10.63
C SER A 87 -8.75 3.92 9.29
N ALA A 88 -7.89 3.59 8.34
CA ALA A 88 -7.98 4.07 6.97
C ALA A 88 -8.42 2.91 6.06
N PRO A 89 -9.70 2.82 5.67
CA PRO A 89 -10.12 1.87 4.65
C PRO A 89 -9.63 2.34 3.28
N VAL A 90 -9.06 1.43 2.50
CA VAL A 90 -8.69 1.62 1.10
C VAL A 90 -9.29 0.49 0.28
N THR A 91 -9.98 0.86 -0.81
CA THR A 91 -10.56 -0.10 -1.75
C THR A 91 -9.71 -0.19 -3.01
N TYR A 92 -9.04 -1.32 -3.17
CA TYR A 92 -8.30 -1.68 -4.37
C TYR A 92 -9.28 -2.26 -5.40
N THR A 93 -9.41 -1.60 -6.54
CA THR A 93 -10.40 -1.92 -7.57
C THR A 93 -9.75 -2.57 -8.77
N GLY A 94 -10.38 -3.63 -9.29
CA GLY A 94 -9.81 -4.49 -10.33
C GLY A 94 -8.72 -5.38 -9.75
N ALA A 95 -8.90 -6.71 -9.82
CA ALA A 95 -7.76 -7.60 -9.59
C ALA A 95 -6.70 -7.28 -10.63
N GLY A 96 -5.43 -7.27 -10.22
CA GLY A 96 -4.29 -7.01 -11.10
C GLY A 96 -4.52 -7.73 -12.39
N SER A 97 -4.67 -6.95 -13.46
CA SER A 97 -4.84 -7.46 -14.80
C SER A 97 -3.74 -8.50 -14.98
N SER A 98 -4.11 -9.77 -14.93
CA SER A 98 -3.31 -10.83 -15.51
C SER A 98 -2.85 -10.26 -16.84
N CYS A 99 -1.54 -10.16 -17.03
CA CYS A 99 -0.90 -9.52 -18.19
C CYS A 99 -1.28 -10.31 -19.47
N VAL A 100 -2.52 -10.13 -19.91
CA VAL A 100 -3.12 -10.62 -21.14
C VAL A 100 -4.17 -9.60 -21.60
N THR A 101 -3.92 -8.30 -21.41
CA THR A 101 -4.47 -7.35 -22.38
C THR A 101 -3.74 -7.62 -23.67
N SER A 102 -4.47 -8.14 -24.67
CA SER A 102 -4.00 -8.60 -25.98
C SER A 102 -2.70 -7.94 -26.45
N PRO A 103 -1.73 -8.72 -26.97
CA PRO A 103 -0.56 -8.12 -27.60
C PRO A 103 -1.03 -7.11 -28.66
N PRO A 104 -0.33 -5.98 -28.86
CA PRO A 104 -0.69 -5.03 -29.89
C PRO A 104 -0.84 -5.77 -31.22
N THR A 105 -1.94 -5.55 -31.93
CA THR A 105 -2.12 -6.11 -33.28
C THR A 105 -0.98 -5.60 -34.13
N ALA A 106 -0.03 -6.49 -34.41
CA ALA A 106 1.13 -6.17 -35.20
C ALA A 106 0.69 -5.72 -36.61
N ALA A 107 1.33 -4.66 -37.13
CA ALA A 107 1.10 -4.22 -38.51
C ALA A 107 1.40 -5.37 -39.49
N ALA A 108 0.71 -5.38 -40.64
CA ALA A 108 0.80 -6.44 -41.64
C ALA A 108 2.28 -6.78 -41.95
N GLY A 109 2.71 -7.98 -41.56
CA GLY A 109 4.08 -8.47 -41.76
C GLY A 109 4.88 -8.80 -40.50
N PHE A 110 4.41 -8.47 -39.29
CA PHE A 110 5.05 -8.88 -38.04
C PHE A 110 4.17 -9.88 -37.27
N ALA A 111 4.71 -11.06 -36.95
CA ALA A 111 4.05 -12.05 -36.11
C ALA A 111 4.63 -11.97 -34.69
N LEU A 112 3.81 -11.60 -33.70
CA LEU A 112 4.14 -11.83 -32.31
C LEU A 112 3.76 -13.28 -32.00
N THR A 113 4.73 -14.18 -31.96
CA THR A 113 4.57 -15.45 -31.27
C THR A 113 4.48 -15.14 -29.77
N PRO A 114 3.32 -15.33 -29.10
CA PRO A 114 3.27 -15.19 -27.65
C PRO A 114 4.22 -16.23 -27.05
N PHE A 115 5.29 -15.75 -26.43
CA PHE A 115 6.26 -16.63 -25.78
C PHE A 115 5.61 -17.22 -24.51
N ALA A 116 5.40 -18.53 -24.57
CA ALA A 116 5.47 -19.51 -23.48
C ALA A 116 4.93 -19.08 -22.10
N ASN A 117 3.69 -19.46 -21.83
CA ASN A 117 3.22 -19.84 -20.50
C ASN A 117 4.12 -20.97 -19.94
N GLY A 118 5.10 -20.64 -19.08
CA GLY A 118 5.92 -21.67 -18.42
C GLY A 118 7.27 -21.30 -17.78
N PHE A 119 7.66 -20.03 -17.64
CA PHE A 119 8.92 -19.73 -16.93
C PHE A 119 8.67 -19.44 -15.44
N ALA A 120 8.96 -20.43 -14.60
CA ALA A 120 9.24 -20.19 -13.19
C ALA A 120 10.47 -19.28 -13.10
N ALA A 121 10.39 -18.23 -12.28
CA ALA A 121 11.55 -17.41 -11.98
C ALA A 121 12.61 -18.28 -11.28
N GLN A 122 13.74 -18.51 -11.94
CA GLN A 122 14.95 -18.97 -11.28
C GLN A 122 16.13 -18.11 -11.76
N ASN A 123 16.89 -17.69 -10.75
CA ASN A 123 18.08 -16.85 -10.75
C ASN A 123 19.16 -17.34 -11.72
#